data_AF-A0A8B4S4T7-F1
#
_entry.id   AF-A0A8B4S4T7-F1
#
_cell.length_a   1.000
_cell.length_b   1.000
_cell.length_c   1.000
_cell.angle_alpha   90.00
_cell.angle_beta   90.00
_cell.angle_gamma   90.00
#
_symmetry.space_group_name_H-M   'P 1'
#
loop_
_entity.id
_entity.type
_entity.pdbx_description
1 polymer ?
#
loop_
_entity_poly.entity_id
_entity_poly.type
_entity_poly.pdbx_seq_one_letter_code
_entity_poly.pdbx_strand_id
1 'polypeptide(L)'
;MSNPGNVNEGSDAKFDITLGKAVDAETTITFKLGGDIESDDIGTPVVTIGGTTVTLVNNGNGTYSFQVPAGTTGGIVVTVPTHDDAVFEGSEKLTLEATLSGKTASGVDLPAGITDTGNAAIVDRKHGSGHPNPGADVPTLDVSNPGNVNEGSDAKFDITLGKAVDAKPPSPSSWAVTSSPTTSARPWSPSAAPRSPW
;
A
#
# COMPACT_ATOMS: atom_id res chain seq x y z
N MET A 1 6.46 18.77 -7.55
CA MET A 1 5.59 17.60 -7.71
C MET A 1 4.54 17.67 -6.61
N SER A 2 3.29 17.29 -6.88
CA SER A 2 2.26 17.22 -5.85
C SER A 2 2.34 15.92 -5.04
N ASN A 3 1.76 15.95 -3.85
CA ASN A 3 1.53 14.78 -3.01
C ASN A 3 0.04 14.44 -3.07
N PRO A 4 -0.37 13.27 -3.60
CA PRO A 4 -1.76 12.84 -3.57
C PRO A 4 -2.35 12.77 -2.15
N GLY A 5 -1.50 12.57 -1.14
CA GLY A 5 -1.96 12.36 0.24
C GLY A 5 -2.52 10.95 0.41
N ASN A 6 -3.63 10.83 1.13
CA ASN A 6 -4.31 9.54 1.29
C ASN A 6 -5.11 9.20 0.03
N VAL A 7 -4.80 8.06 -0.56
CA VAL A 7 -5.46 7.48 -1.72
C VAL A 7 -6.18 6.24 -1.23
N ASN A 8 -7.50 6.22 -1.39
CA ASN A 8 -8.27 5.02 -1.11
C ASN A 8 -7.81 3.90 -2.06
N GLU A 9 -7.69 2.70 -1.54
CA GLU A 9 -7.52 1.50 -2.34
C GLU A 9 -8.57 1.43 -3.49
N GLY A 10 -8.17 0.93 -4.67
CA GLY A 10 -8.95 0.99 -5.90
C GLY A 10 -9.07 2.35 -6.60
N SER A 11 -8.39 3.39 -6.10
CA SER A 11 -8.44 4.75 -6.67
C SER A 11 -7.11 5.16 -7.29
N ASP A 12 -7.16 6.07 -8.25
CA ASP A 12 -5.96 6.62 -8.87
C ASP A 12 -5.15 7.54 -7.94
N ALA A 13 -3.87 7.24 -7.74
CA ALA A 13 -2.89 8.18 -7.21
C ALA A 13 -2.39 9.12 -8.33
N LYS A 14 -2.61 10.43 -8.21
CA LYS A 14 -2.29 11.42 -9.26
C LYS A 14 -1.20 12.39 -8.83
N PHE A 15 -0.03 12.29 -9.45
CA PHE A 15 1.13 13.15 -9.21
C PHE A 15 1.21 14.24 -10.29
N ASP A 16 0.99 15.48 -9.90
CA ASP A 16 1.15 16.65 -10.77
C ASP A 16 2.61 17.10 -10.77
N ILE A 17 3.17 17.22 -11.98
CA ILE A 17 4.53 17.72 -12.19
C ILE A 17 4.44 19.13 -12.76
N THR A 18 5.17 20.05 -12.12
CA THR A 18 5.35 21.42 -12.58
C THR A 18 6.83 21.71 -12.77
N LEU A 19 7.17 22.34 -13.88
CA LEU A 19 8.52 22.80 -14.17
C LEU A 19 8.59 24.30 -13.88
N GLY A 20 9.56 24.73 -13.07
CA GLY A 20 9.69 26.13 -12.70
C GLY A 20 10.00 27.07 -13.88
N LYS A 21 10.55 26.52 -14.98
CA LYS A 21 10.81 27.23 -16.24
C LYS A 21 10.57 26.27 -17.41
N ALA A 22 10.13 26.83 -18.53
CA ALA A 22 10.02 26.11 -19.79
C ALA A 22 11.41 25.85 -20.38
N VAL A 23 11.54 24.76 -21.13
CA VAL A 23 12.68 24.48 -22.01
C VAL A 23 12.22 24.68 -23.46
N ASP A 24 13.07 25.27 -24.30
CA ASP A 24 12.76 25.62 -25.69
C ASP A 24 12.92 24.45 -26.68
N ALA A 25 13.16 23.24 -26.17
CA ALA A 25 13.21 22.00 -26.91
C ALA A 25 12.50 20.87 -26.14
N GLU A 26 12.24 19.76 -26.83
CA GLU A 26 11.70 18.55 -26.19
C GLU A 26 12.67 18.02 -25.14
N THR A 27 12.12 17.60 -24.00
CA THR A 27 12.87 17.07 -22.85
C THR A 27 12.28 15.75 -22.42
N THR A 28 13.05 14.96 -21.67
CA THR A 28 12.62 13.66 -21.16
C THR A 28 12.47 13.70 -19.65
N ILE A 29 11.32 13.28 -19.16
CA ILE A 29 11.15 12.92 -17.74
C ILE A 29 11.31 11.41 -17.61
N THR A 30 12.19 11.01 -16.70
CA THR A 30 12.35 9.62 -16.27
C THR A 30 11.92 9.52 -14.82
N PHE A 31 11.08 8.56 -14.46
CA PHE A 31 10.67 8.35 -13.07
C PHE A 31 10.71 6.87 -12.66
N LYS A 32 10.73 6.63 -11.35
CA LYS A 32 10.55 5.31 -10.75
C LYS A 32 9.48 5.38 -9.68
N LEU A 33 8.76 4.27 -9.51
CA LEU A 33 7.89 4.05 -8.36
C LEU A 33 8.66 3.29 -7.28
N GLY A 34 8.28 3.49 -6.03
CA GLY A 34 8.84 2.78 -4.89
C GLY A 34 8.07 3.11 -3.62
N GLY A 35 8.68 2.86 -2.47
CA GLY A 35 8.06 3.00 -1.15
C GLY A 35 7.83 1.64 -0.52
N ASP A 36 6.84 1.56 0.35
CA ASP A 36 6.45 0.36 1.09
C ASP A 36 5.20 -0.26 0.46
N ILE A 37 5.23 -0.48 -0.86
CA ILE A 37 4.12 -1.01 -1.66
C ILE A 37 4.55 -2.28 -2.38
N GLU A 38 3.63 -3.22 -2.59
CA GLU A 38 3.84 -4.44 -3.34
C GLU A 38 3.53 -4.15 -4.81
N SER A 39 4.05 -4.98 -5.71
CA SER A 39 3.79 -4.79 -7.15
C SER A 39 2.34 -5.04 -7.51
N ASP A 40 1.65 -5.84 -6.70
CA ASP A 40 0.31 -6.33 -6.98
C ASP A 40 -0.77 -5.33 -6.52
N ASP A 41 -0.42 -4.30 -5.75
CA ASP A 41 -1.36 -3.28 -5.23
C ASP A 41 -1.43 -2.06 -6.18
N ILE A 42 -0.56 -2.01 -7.19
CA ILE A 42 -0.50 -0.90 -8.15
C ILE A 42 -0.56 -1.36 -9.61
N GLY A 43 -1.24 -0.56 -10.42
CA GLY A 43 -1.33 -0.74 -11.85
C GLY A 43 -0.16 -0.12 -12.62
N THR A 44 -0.18 -0.32 -13.94
CA THR A 44 0.77 0.35 -14.83
C THR A 44 0.48 1.86 -14.89
N PRO A 45 1.47 2.74 -14.72
CA PRO A 45 1.25 4.17 -14.77
C PRO A 45 0.77 4.66 -16.13
N VAL A 46 -0.04 5.71 -16.13
CA VAL A 46 -0.46 6.47 -17.31
C VAL A 46 -0.03 7.91 -17.15
N VAL A 47 0.48 8.52 -18.22
CA VAL A 47 0.91 9.92 -18.20
C VAL A 47 0.06 10.75 -19.15
N THR A 48 -0.37 11.91 -18.68
CA THR A 48 -1.02 12.92 -19.52
C THR A 48 -0.27 14.23 -19.48
N ILE A 49 -0.28 14.97 -20.60
CA ILE A 49 0.20 16.35 -20.69
C ILE A 49 -0.92 17.20 -21.27
N GLY A 50 -1.37 18.21 -20.52
CA GLY A 50 -2.53 19.02 -20.92
C GLY A 50 -3.81 18.19 -21.07
N GLY A 51 -3.95 17.11 -20.30
CA GLY A 51 -5.07 16.17 -20.37
C GLY A 51 -5.02 15.17 -21.53
N THR A 52 -3.97 15.19 -22.36
CA THR A 52 -3.78 14.22 -23.45
C THR A 52 -2.79 13.14 -23.03
N THR A 53 -3.16 11.86 -23.19
CA THR A 53 -2.26 10.74 -22.93
C THR A 53 -1.02 10.79 -23.80
N VAL A 54 0.15 10.63 -23.20
CA VAL A 54 1.43 10.53 -23.93
C VAL A 54 1.98 9.11 -23.89
N THR A 55 2.89 8.79 -24.81
CA THR A 55 3.53 7.48 -24.82
C THR A 55 4.48 7.36 -23.62
N LEU A 56 4.23 6.36 -22.79
CA LEU A 56 5.09 5.98 -21.69
C LEU A 56 5.95 4.79 -22.09
N VAL A 57 7.25 4.90 -21.91
CA VAL A 57 8.21 3.82 -22.14
C VAL A 57 8.56 3.18 -20.81
N ASN A 58 8.30 1.87 -20.68
CA ASN A 58 8.88 1.07 -19.61
C ASN A 58 10.31 0.68 -20.00
N ASN A 59 11.30 1.15 -19.24
CA ASN A 59 12.71 0.95 -19.57
C ASN A 59 13.24 -0.44 -19.16
N GLY A 60 12.42 -1.29 -18.52
CA GLY A 60 12.77 -2.66 -18.14
C GLY A 60 13.70 -2.77 -16.91
N ASN A 61 14.01 -1.64 -16.26
CA ASN A 61 14.90 -1.56 -15.09
C ASN A 61 14.21 -0.92 -13.87
N GLY A 62 12.87 -0.98 -13.82
CA GLY A 62 12.07 -0.34 -12.78
C GLY A 62 11.86 1.17 -12.98
N THR A 63 12.25 1.72 -14.13
CA THR A 63 12.00 3.13 -14.48
C THR A 63 11.11 3.25 -15.71
N TYR A 64 10.40 4.37 -15.78
CA TYR A 64 9.56 4.78 -16.90
C TYR A 64 10.07 6.10 -17.47
N SER A 65 9.91 6.33 -18.78
CA SER A 65 10.26 7.60 -19.41
C SER A 65 9.20 8.07 -20.40
N PHE A 66 9.05 9.40 -20.52
CA PHE A 66 8.18 10.02 -21.51
C PHE A 66 8.74 11.37 -21.95
N GLN A 67 8.35 11.81 -23.15
CA GLN A 67 8.76 13.11 -23.70
C GLN A 67 7.82 14.22 -23.24
N VAL A 68 8.41 15.37 -22.94
CA VAL A 68 7.75 16.61 -22.57
C VAL A 68 8.02 17.64 -23.67
N PRO A 69 6.99 18.10 -24.39
CA PRO A 69 7.15 19.08 -25.46
C PRO A 69 7.79 20.38 -24.97
N ALA A 70 8.51 21.06 -25.87
CA ALA A 70 9.05 22.40 -25.63
C ALA A 70 7.95 23.36 -25.13
N GLY A 71 8.30 24.26 -24.23
CA GLY A 71 7.37 25.24 -23.67
C GLY A 71 6.51 24.72 -22.50
N THR A 72 6.47 23.41 -22.25
CA THR A 72 5.63 22.83 -21.18
C THR A 72 6.17 23.21 -19.80
N THR A 73 5.29 23.67 -18.92
CA THR A 73 5.62 23.97 -17.51
C THR A 73 4.67 23.32 -16.51
N GLY A 74 3.55 22.76 -16.96
CA GLY A 74 2.55 22.14 -16.10
C GLY A 74 1.55 21.33 -16.90
N GLY A 75 0.53 20.82 -16.21
CA GLY A 75 -0.45 19.90 -16.80
C GLY A 75 0.13 18.52 -17.11
N ILE A 76 1.33 18.22 -16.59
CA ILE A 76 1.96 16.90 -16.63
C ILE A 76 1.43 16.13 -15.42
N VAL A 77 0.68 15.06 -15.65
CA VAL A 77 0.08 14.23 -14.58
C VAL A 77 0.51 12.80 -14.79
N VAL A 78 1.16 12.21 -13.77
CA VAL A 78 1.38 10.77 -13.69
C VAL A 78 0.28 10.17 -12.83
N THR A 79 -0.52 9.28 -13.42
CA THR A 79 -1.57 8.54 -12.75
C THR A 79 -1.10 7.12 -12.51
N VAL A 80 -1.09 6.70 -11.25
CA VAL A 80 -0.80 5.33 -10.84
C VAL A 80 -2.11 4.74 -10.30
N PRO A 81 -2.76 3.83 -11.03
CA PRO A 81 -3.91 3.10 -10.51
C PRO A 81 -3.49 2.30 -9.27
N THR A 82 -4.34 2.22 -8.25
CA THR A 82 -4.22 1.21 -7.20
C THR A 82 -5.25 0.12 -7.43
N HIS A 83 -4.93 -1.11 -7.03
CA HIS A 83 -5.89 -2.21 -7.03
C HIS A 83 -6.73 -2.16 -5.76
N ASP A 84 -7.91 -2.78 -5.81
CA ASP A 84 -8.86 -2.97 -4.71
C ASP A 84 -9.03 -4.46 -4.55
N ASP A 85 -8.57 -5.00 -3.43
CA ASP A 85 -8.70 -6.41 -3.12
C ASP A 85 -9.61 -6.70 -1.90
N ALA A 86 -9.36 -7.78 -1.16
CA ALA A 86 -10.18 -8.17 -0.01
C ALA A 86 -9.37 -8.34 1.28
N VAL A 87 -8.10 -7.97 1.23
CA VAL A 87 -7.08 -8.14 2.26
C VAL A 87 -6.85 -6.80 2.92
N PHE A 88 -6.70 -6.81 4.24
CA PHE A 88 -6.32 -5.62 4.96
C PHE A 88 -4.80 -5.56 5.12
N GLU A 89 -4.18 -4.56 4.49
CA GLU A 89 -2.72 -4.37 4.41
C GLU A 89 -2.28 -3.19 5.28
N GLY A 90 -3.20 -2.26 5.51
CA GLY A 90 -3.08 -1.16 6.43
C GLY A 90 -2.97 0.18 5.74
N SER A 91 -1.79 0.80 5.81
CA SER A 91 -1.53 2.02 5.06
C SER A 91 -0.13 1.97 4.51
N GLU A 92 -0.03 2.16 3.21
CA GLU A 92 1.17 1.83 2.46
C GLU A 92 1.71 3.04 1.74
N LYS A 93 3.03 3.18 1.73
CA LYS A 93 3.67 4.36 1.19
C LYS A 93 3.99 4.14 -0.28
N LEU A 94 3.41 4.95 -1.16
CA LEU A 94 3.82 5.06 -2.56
C LEU A 94 4.67 6.31 -2.77
N THR A 95 5.80 6.16 -3.45
CA THR A 95 6.70 7.27 -3.83
C THR A 95 6.91 7.29 -5.34
N LEU A 96 6.93 8.49 -5.91
CA LEU A 96 7.35 8.72 -7.28
C LEU A 96 8.54 9.67 -7.27
N GLU A 97 9.68 9.21 -7.76
CA GLU A 97 10.89 10.03 -7.92
C GLU A 97 11.13 10.25 -9.41
N ALA A 98 11.17 11.53 -9.83
CA ALA A 98 11.33 11.91 -11.23
C ALA A 98 12.58 12.74 -11.44
N THR A 99 13.20 12.59 -12.61
CA THR A 99 14.34 13.37 -13.10
C THR A 99 14.01 13.95 -14.47
N LEU A 100 14.23 15.26 -14.65
CA LEU A 100 14.17 15.92 -15.95
C LEU A 100 15.57 15.91 -16.59
N SER A 101 15.64 15.56 -17.87
CA SER A 101 16.86 15.62 -18.67
C SER A 101 16.56 16.13 -20.08
N GLY A 102 17.58 16.63 -20.78
CA GLY A 102 17.43 17.14 -22.14
C GLY A 102 18.45 18.20 -22.48
N LYS A 103 18.20 18.90 -23.58
CA LYS A 103 19.01 20.02 -24.08
C LYS A 103 18.10 21.19 -24.41
N THR A 104 18.65 22.40 -24.48
CA THR A 104 18.00 23.54 -25.12
C THR A 104 17.97 23.36 -26.64
N ALA A 105 17.19 24.19 -27.35
CA ALA A 105 17.15 24.19 -28.81
C ALA A 105 18.51 24.50 -29.45
N SER A 106 19.39 25.20 -28.72
CA SER A 106 20.77 25.48 -29.15
C SER A 106 21.75 24.32 -28.87
N GLY A 107 21.26 23.20 -28.33
CA GLY A 107 22.06 22.01 -28.05
C GLY A 107 22.81 22.04 -26.72
N VAL A 108 22.52 22.99 -25.83
CA VAL A 108 23.15 23.08 -24.50
C VAL A 108 22.45 22.12 -23.55
N ASP A 109 23.19 21.27 -22.85
CA ASP A 109 22.63 20.35 -21.84
C ASP A 109 21.93 21.11 -20.71
N LEU A 110 20.79 20.58 -20.27
CA LEU A 110 20.19 21.00 -19.01
C LEU A 110 21.11 20.64 -17.84
N PRO A 111 21.08 21.42 -16.74
CA PRO A 111 21.79 21.06 -15.52
C PRO A 111 21.45 19.64 -15.06
N ALA A 112 22.45 18.90 -14.58
CA ALA A 112 22.23 17.58 -14.00
C ALA A 112 21.47 17.70 -12.66
N GLY A 113 20.74 16.64 -12.29
CA GLY A 113 20.11 16.53 -10.97
C GLY A 113 18.83 17.35 -10.80
N ILE A 114 18.13 17.69 -11.89
CA ILE A 114 16.78 18.28 -11.80
C ILE A 114 15.82 17.17 -11.41
N THR A 115 15.66 16.96 -10.10
CA THR A 115 14.84 15.88 -9.53
C THR A 115 13.77 16.40 -8.60
N ASP A 116 12.68 15.64 -8.48
CA ASP A 116 11.62 15.91 -7.51
C ASP A 116 10.98 14.60 -7.04
N THR A 117 10.30 14.63 -5.90
CA THR A 117 9.65 13.45 -5.30
C THR A 117 8.25 13.78 -4.82
N GLY A 118 7.30 12.90 -5.12
CA GLY A 118 5.93 12.92 -4.61
C GLY A 118 5.65 11.70 -3.74
N ASN A 119 4.76 11.87 -2.76
CA ASN A 119 4.37 10.81 -1.83
C ASN A 119 2.84 10.67 -1.74
N ALA A 120 2.37 9.43 -1.70
CA ALA A 120 1.00 9.05 -1.41
C ALA A 120 0.97 7.96 -0.33
N ALA A 121 -0.15 7.86 0.37
CA ALA A 121 -0.47 6.80 1.30
C ALA A 121 -1.71 6.06 0.79
N ILE A 122 -1.56 4.80 0.38
CA ILE A 122 -2.68 3.94 0.00
C ILE A 122 -3.34 3.45 1.29
N VAL A 123 -4.67 3.47 1.37
CA VAL A 123 -5.41 3.19 2.61
C VAL A 123 -6.63 2.28 2.40
N ASP A 124 -6.78 1.30 3.29
CA ASP A 124 -7.93 0.36 3.33
C ASP A 124 -8.94 0.74 4.42
N ARG A 125 -8.74 1.89 5.08
CA ARG A 125 -9.64 2.34 6.14
C ARG A 125 -10.70 3.27 5.58
N LYS A 126 -11.94 3.13 6.06
CA LYS A 126 -12.98 4.15 5.87
C LYS A 126 -12.57 5.46 6.53
N HIS A 127 -12.63 6.56 5.77
CA HIS A 127 -12.40 7.90 6.29
C HIS A 127 -13.68 8.48 6.91
N GLY A 128 -13.94 8.17 8.19
CA GLY A 128 -15.04 8.78 8.97
C GLY A 128 -16.45 8.61 8.37
N SER A 129 -17.45 9.19 9.03
CA SER A 129 -18.83 9.20 8.53
C SER A 129 -18.99 10.27 7.44
N GLY A 130 -18.83 9.90 6.17
CA GLY A 130 -19.05 10.80 5.04
C GLY A 130 -18.15 10.55 3.82
N HIS A 131 -17.01 9.86 4.02
CA HIS A 131 -16.14 9.44 2.93
C HIS A 131 -16.05 7.91 2.93
N PRO A 132 -17.02 7.21 2.31
CA PRO A 132 -16.90 5.78 2.12
C PRO A 132 -15.61 5.52 1.33
N ASN A 133 -14.75 4.68 1.88
CA ASN A 133 -13.66 4.06 1.14
C ASN A 133 -14.24 2.75 0.55
N PRO A 134 -14.38 2.63 -0.77
CA PRO A 134 -14.88 1.41 -1.42
C PRO A 134 -13.95 0.20 -1.23
N GLY A 135 -12.63 0.40 -1.33
CA GLY A 135 -11.61 -0.60 -0.99
C GLY A 135 -11.27 -0.51 0.49
N ALA A 136 -12.25 -0.85 1.32
CA ALA A 136 -12.05 -0.85 2.75
C ALA A 136 -12.23 -2.24 3.33
N ASP A 137 -11.10 -2.84 3.71
CA ASP A 137 -11.04 -4.25 4.07
C ASP A 137 -10.78 -4.48 5.55
N VAL A 138 -11.02 -3.44 6.35
CA VAL A 138 -10.92 -3.47 7.82
C VAL A 138 -11.58 -4.74 8.39
N PRO A 139 -10.81 -5.61 9.07
CA PRO A 139 -11.34 -6.87 9.59
C PRO A 139 -12.39 -6.65 10.65
N THR A 140 -13.43 -7.47 10.61
CA THR A 140 -14.46 -7.54 11.65
C THR A 140 -14.28 -8.81 12.47
N LEU A 141 -14.37 -8.68 13.80
CA LEU A 141 -14.44 -9.81 14.74
C LEU A 141 -15.83 -9.84 15.34
N ASP A 142 -16.54 -10.95 15.14
CA ASP A 142 -17.85 -11.18 15.76
C ASP A 142 -17.77 -12.37 16.71
N VAL A 143 -18.40 -12.22 17.88
CA VAL A 143 -18.50 -13.27 18.89
C VAL A 143 -19.96 -13.48 19.21
N SER A 144 -20.50 -14.64 18.86
CA SER A 144 -21.88 -14.98 19.13
C SER A 144 -22.09 -15.18 20.64
N ASN A 145 -23.24 -14.72 21.13
CA ASN A 145 -23.63 -14.92 22.52
C ASN A 145 -24.27 -16.31 22.68
N PRO A 146 -23.84 -17.14 23.66
CA PRO A 146 -24.48 -18.42 23.97
C PRO A 146 -25.92 -18.29 24.47
N GLY A 147 -26.36 -17.08 24.81
CA GLY A 147 -27.65 -16.84 25.45
C GLY A 147 -27.65 -17.33 26.90
N ASN A 148 -28.81 -17.73 27.41
CA ASN A 148 -28.92 -18.24 28.77
C ASN A 148 -28.49 -19.72 28.82
N VAL A 149 -27.49 -20.02 29.64
CA VAL A 149 -26.94 -21.36 29.81
C VAL A 149 -27.25 -21.88 31.21
N ASN A 150 -27.72 -23.12 31.30
CA ASN A 150 -27.99 -23.77 32.58
C ASN A 150 -26.68 -24.12 33.31
N GLU A 151 -26.66 -23.98 34.62
CA GLU A 151 -25.52 -24.35 35.45
C GLU A 151 -25.14 -25.83 35.24
N GLY A 152 -23.85 -26.08 35.03
CA GLY A 152 -23.32 -27.42 34.70
C GLY A 152 -23.39 -27.80 33.21
N SER A 153 -23.88 -26.92 32.33
CA SER A 153 -23.83 -27.07 30.88
C SER A 153 -22.76 -26.19 30.23
N ASP A 154 -22.29 -26.60 29.05
CA ASP A 154 -21.30 -25.83 28.29
C ASP A 154 -21.95 -24.60 27.63
N ALA A 155 -21.36 -23.42 27.86
CA ALA A 155 -21.65 -22.21 27.10
C ALA A 155 -20.80 -22.20 25.82
N LYS A 156 -21.44 -22.08 24.65
CA LYS A 156 -20.75 -22.06 23.35
C LYS A 156 -20.81 -20.67 22.72
N PHE A 157 -19.64 -20.11 22.45
CA PHE A 157 -19.47 -18.87 21.72
C PHE A 157 -18.88 -19.23 20.35
N ASP A 158 -19.51 -18.76 19.29
CA ASP A 158 -18.95 -18.87 17.95
C ASP A 158 -18.18 -17.61 17.63
N ILE A 159 -16.98 -17.77 17.07
CA ILE A 159 -16.11 -16.66 16.71
C ILE A 159 -16.02 -16.63 15.19
N THR A 160 -16.34 -15.49 14.58
CA THR A 160 -16.23 -15.28 13.13
C THR A 160 -15.28 -14.12 12.85
N LEU A 161 -14.38 -14.33 11.89
CA LEU A 161 -13.51 -13.29 11.34
C LEU A 161 -13.95 -12.96 9.91
N GLY A 162 -14.17 -11.67 9.61
CA GLY A 162 -14.84 -11.25 8.36
C GLY A 162 -13.93 -11.02 7.15
N LYS A 163 -12.71 -10.52 7.34
CA LYS A 163 -11.76 -10.19 6.27
C LYS A 163 -10.37 -10.70 6.59
N ALA A 164 -9.60 -11.01 5.55
CA ALA A 164 -8.21 -11.42 5.70
C ALA A 164 -7.34 -10.21 6.11
N VAL A 165 -6.22 -10.50 6.76
CA VAL A 165 -5.18 -9.51 7.09
C VAL A 165 -3.89 -9.97 6.46
N ASP A 166 -3.17 -9.07 5.79
CA ASP A 166 -1.76 -9.29 5.53
C ASP A 166 -0.94 -8.61 6.63
N ALA A 167 0.00 -9.35 7.19
CA ALA A 167 1.00 -8.80 8.06
C ALA A 167 2.28 -8.70 7.23
N LYS A 168 2.47 -7.56 6.58
CA LYS A 168 3.76 -7.25 5.93
C LYS A 168 4.87 -7.49 6.95
N PRO A 169 5.81 -8.42 6.69
CA PRO A 169 6.88 -8.68 7.64
C PRO A 169 7.66 -7.37 7.84
N PRO A 170 7.95 -6.95 9.08
CA PRO A 170 8.78 -5.78 9.30
C PRO A 170 10.13 -6.00 8.60
N SER A 171 10.68 -4.93 8.03
CA SER A 171 12.05 -4.91 7.48
C SER A 171 13.00 -5.66 8.44
N PRO A 172 13.95 -6.50 7.97
CA PRO A 172 14.47 -7.70 8.66
C PRO A 172 15.30 -7.48 9.95
N SER A 173 15.17 -6.35 10.64
CA SER A 173 15.88 -6.04 11.87
C SER A 173 14.96 -5.89 13.09
N SER A 174 14.20 -6.92 13.50
CA SER A 174 13.68 -6.98 14.89
C SER A 174 13.05 -8.28 15.41
N TRP A 175 13.21 -9.47 14.81
CA TRP A 175 12.73 -10.70 15.48
C TRP A 175 13.73 -11.85 15.45
N ALA A 176 14.67 -11.85 16.40
CA ALA A 176 15.19 -13.12 16.89
C ALA A 176 14.34 -13.52 18.11
N VAL A 177 13.28 -14.30 17.89
CA VAL A 177 12.64 -15.02 18.98
C VAL A 177 13.44 -16.30 19.22
N THR A 178 14.23 -16.33 20.28
CA THR A 178 14.84 -17.58 20.77
C THR A 178 13.81 -18.34 21.60
N SER A 179 13.09 -19.29 20.98
CA SER A 179 12.30 -20.24 21.75
C SER A 179 13.23 -21.24 22.44
N SER A 180 13.30 -21.21 23.77
CA SER A 180 13.86 -22.32 24.55
C SER A 180 12.75 -23.32 24.85
N PRO A 181 12.88 -24.62 24.51
CA PRO A 181 11.89 -25.62 24.89
C PRO A 181 12.20 -26.12 26.31
N THR A 182 11.25 -25.95 27.23
CA THR A 182 11.23 -26.73 28.48
C THR A 182 9.93 -27.53 28.56
N THR A 183 10.00 -28.78 28.11
CA THR A 183 9.04 -29.82 28.46
C THR A 183 9.23 -30.27 29.91
N SER A 184 8.17 -30.24 30.70
CA SER A 184 7.96 -31.22 31.78
C SER A 184 6.46 -31.36 32.06
N ALA A 185 5.88 -32.42 31.53
CA ALA A 185 4.55 -32.88 31.91
C ALA A 185 4.65 -33.70 33.20
N ARG A 186 3.82 -33.39 34.21
CA ARG A 186 3.53 -34.31 35.30
C ARG A 186 2.27 -35.11 34.94
N PRO A 187 2.28 -36.45 35.02
CA PRO A 187 1.07 -37.23 34.79
C PRO A 187 0.11 -37.12 35.98
N TRP A 188 -1.19 -37.00 35.67
CA TRP A 188 -2.29 -37.09 36.63
C TRP A 188 -2.60 -38.56 36.93
N SER A 189 -2.65 -38.94 38.21
CA SER A 189 -3.11 -40.26 38.65
C SER A 189 -4.53 -40.15 39.23
N PRO A 190 -5.55 -40.81 38.65
CA PRO A 190 -6.87 -40.86 39.28
C PRO A 190 -6.86 -41.90 40.40
N SER A 191 -7.22 -41.50 41.62
CA SER A 191 -7.48 -42.46 42.70
C SER A 191 -8.94 -42.91 42.64
N ALA A 192 -9.14 -44.20 42.39
CA ALA A 192 -10.44 -44.86 42.42
C ALA A 192 -10.97 -44.97 43.86
N ALA A 193 -12.27 -44.71 44.04
CA ALA A 193 -12.97 -45.00 45.29
C ALA A 193 -13.07 -46.52 45.54
N PRO A 194 -13.17 -46.94 46.82
CA PRO A 194 -14.03 -48.07 47.14
C PRO A 194 -15.12 -47.74 48.18
N ARG A 195 -16.22 -48.47 47.96
CA ARG A 195 -17.57 -48.51 48.56
C ARG A 195 -17.63 -48.57 50.11
N SER A 196 -18.78 -48.10 50.64
CA SER A 196 -19.33 -48.32 52.01
C SER A 196 -19.39 -49.81 52.41
N PRO A 197 -19.45 -50.18 53.72
CA PRO A 197 -20.64 -50.06 54.59
C PRO A 197 -20.28 -49.74 56.08
N TRP A 198 -21.13 -49.44 57.07
CA TRP A 198 -22.58 -49.43 57.33
C TRP A 198 -22.96 -48.11 57.99
#